data_AF-A0A6M2EFC5-F1
#
_entry.id   AF-A0A6M2EFC5-F1
#
_cell.length_a   1.000
_cell.length_b   1.000
_cell.length_c   1.000
_cell.angle_alpha   90.00
_cell.angle_beta   90.00
_cell.angle_gamma   90.00
#
_symmetry.space_group_name_H-M   'P 1'
#
loop_
_entity.id
_entity.type
_entity.pdbx_description
1 polymer ?
#
loop_
_entity_poly.entity_id
_entity_poly.type
_entity_poly.pdbx_seq_one_letter_code
_entity_poly.pdbx_strand_id
1 'polypeptide(L)'
;MGGLATMLMYFQSEPNMWTGLIFSAPLFVIPEPMKPSKVHLFMYGLLFGLADTWAAMPDNKMVGKAIKDPEKLKIIASNPRRYTGKPRVGTMREIARMCQYIQDNFSKVTAPFLTVHGTADGVACPTSSQLLFEKASSEDKSLKMYEGMYHSLIQGEPDENANLVVKDMRGWIDERVERYGSKKSDD
;
A
#
# COMPACT_ATOMS: atom_id res chain seq x y z
N MET A 1 -1.92 -0.65 4.01
CA MET A 1 -2.38 0.64 4.60
C MET A 1 -1.32 1.74 4.53
N GLY A 2 -0.02 1.48 4.78
CA GLY A 2 1.01 2.53 4.74
C GLY A 2 0.98 3.38 3.46
N GLY A 3 0.89 2.76 2.27
CA GLY A 3 0.77 3.49 1.01
C GLY A 3 -0.46 4.41 0.90
N LEU A 4 -1.59 4.04 1.51
CA LEU A 4 -2.79 4.89 1.58
C LEU A 4 -2.51 6.16 2.39
N ALA A 5 -1.85 6.01 3.54
CA ALA A 5 -1.46 7.13 4.39
C ALA A 5 -0.41 8.01 3.69
N THR A 6 0.61 7.43 3.06
CA THR A 6 1.62 8.15 2.28
C THR A 6 0.99 8.97 1.16
N MET A 7 0.04 8.41 0.41
CA MET A 7 -0.65 9.15 -0.66
C MET A 7 -1.49 10.30 -0.10
N LEU A 8 -2.17 10.09 1.03
CA LEU A 8 -2.93 11.15 1.69
C LEU A 8 -2.03 12.27 2.21
N MET A 9 -0.88 11.92 2.80
CA MET A 9 0.14 12.89 3.23
C MET A 9 0.66 13.68 2.03
N TYR A 10 0.97 13.01 0.93
CA TYR A 10 1.42 13.65 -0.30
C TYR A 10 0.38 14.66 -0.83
N PHE A 11 -0.90 14.30 -0.90
CA PHE A 11 -1.97 15.21 -1.34
C PHE A 11 -2.22 16.40 -0.41
N GLN A 12 -1.79 16.33 0.86
CA GLN A 12 -1.91 17.43 1.84
C GLN A 12 -0.63 18.24 1.99
N SER A 13 0.45 17.85 1.31
CA SER A 13 1.73 18.53 1.40
C SER A 13 1.81 19.69 0.42
N GLU A 14 2.65 20.66 0.73
CA GLU A 14 2.98 21.74 -0.21
C GLU A 14 3.52 21.15 -1.53
N PRO A 15 3.23 21.80 -2.68
CA PRO A 15 3.80 21.39 -3.95
C PRO A 15 5.33 21.27 -3.86
N ASN A 16 5.88 20.21 -4.48
CA ASN A 16 7.33 19.94 -4.53
C ASN A 16 8.00 19.63 -3.18
N MET A 17 7.25 19.43 -2.08
CA MET A 17 7.82 19.01 -0.79
C MET A 17 8.52 17.64 -0.88
N TRP A 18 8.02 16.74 -1.73
CA TRP A 18 8.53 15.37 -1.87
C TRP A 18 9.27 15.20 -3.19
N THR A 19 10.51 14.71 -3.13
CA THR A 19 11.35 14.45 -4.31
C THR A 19 11.11 13.07 -4.94
N GLY A 20 10.40 12.19 -4.24
CA GLY A 20 10.03 10.87 -4.74
C GLY A 20 9.15 10.09 -3.78
N LEU A 21 8.40 9.12 -4.31
CA LEU A 21 7.53 8.23 -3.53
C LEU A 21 7.83 6.76 -3.87
N ILE A 22 7.85 5.88 -2.86
CA ILE A 22 7.92 4.43 -3.08
C ILE A 22 6.72 3.75 -2.42
N PHE A 23 5.96 3.00 -3.22
CA PHE A 23 4.79 2.25 -2.78
C PHE A 23 5.02 0.75 -2.92
N SER A 24 5.14 0.05 -1.80
CA SER A 24 5.18 -1.42 -1.73
C SER A 24 3.79 -1.98 -1.48
N ALA A 25 3.22 -2.72 -2.44
CA ALA A 25 1.89 -3.32 -2.38
C ALA A 25 0.82 -2.38 -1.79
N PRO A 26 0.64 -1.16 -2.35
CA PRO A 26 -0.24 -0.16 -1.76
C PRO A 26 -1.71 -0.59 -1.80
N LEU A 27 -2.43 -0.32 -0.72
CA LEU A 27 -3.88 -0.50 -0.64
C LEU A 27 -4.57 0.73 -1.23
N PHE A 28 -4.72 0.79 -2.55
CA PHE A 28 -5.57 1.81 -3.20
C PHE A 28 -6.88 1.23 -3.72
N VAL A 29 -6.90 -0.07 -4.04
CA VAL A 29 -8.09 -0.84 -4.38
C VAL A 29 -8.27 -1.94 -3.36
N ILE A 30 -9.43 -1.97 -2.70
CA ILE A 30 -9.81 -3.07 -1.82
C ILE A 30 -10.18 -4.28 -2.70
N PRO A 31 -9.62 -5.48 -2.44
CA PRO A 31 -10.04 -6.70 -3.15
C PRO A 31 -11.54 -6.95 -3.00
N GLU A 32 -12.22 -7.41 -4.06
CA GLU A 32 -13.68 -7.66 -4.04
C GLU A 32 -14.15 -8.52 -2.85
N PRO A 33 -13.49 -9.65 -2.49
CA PRO A 33 -13.90 -10.46 -1.34
C PRO A 33 -13.72 -9.75 0.02
N MET A 34 -12.98 -8.64 0.04
CA MET A 34 -12.70 -7.82 1.22
C MET A 34 -13.48 -6.50 1.23
N LYS A 35 -14.19 -6.17 0.15
CA LYS A 35 -15.00 -4.96 0.09
C LYS A 35 -16.16 -5.10 1.08
N PRO A 36 -16.27 -4.21 2.07
CA PRO A 36 -17.39 -4.25 2.99
C PRO A 36 -18.69 -3.92 2.26
N SER A 37 -19.77 -4.61 2.61
CA SER A 37 -21.10 -4.30 2.06
C SER A 37 -21.47 -2.85 2.35
N LYS A 38 -21.82 -2.10 1.30
CA LYS A 38 -22.25 -0.70 1.43
C LYS A 38 -23.47 -0.57 2.35
N VAL A 39 -24.39 -1.53 2.29
CA VAL A 39 -25.56 -1.59 3.17
C VAL A 39 -25.16 -1.78 4.62
N HIS A 40 -24.25 -2.73 4.91
CA HIS A 40 -23.76 -2.90 6.28
C HIS A 40 -23.05 -1.66 6.81
N LEU A 41 -22.16 -1.06 6.03
CA LEU A 41 -21.47 0.17 6.44
C LEU A 41 -22.44 1.33 6.68
N PHE A 42 -23.48 1.45 5.86
CA PHE A 42 -24.55 2.43 6.03
C PHE A 42 -25.31 2.21 7.34
N MET A 43 -25.74 0.97 7.62
CA MET A 43 -26.44 0.64 8.87
C MET A 43 -25.58 0.93 10.11
N TYR A 44 -24.28 0.63 10.07
CA TYR A 44 -23.38 1.03 11.14
C TYR A 44 -23.21 2.55 11.25
N GLY A 45 -23.29 3.28 10.14
CA GLY A 45 -23.26 4.74 10.11
C GLY A 45 -24.44 5.37 10.84
N LEU A 46 -25.62 4.73 10.83
CA LEU A 46 -26.81 5.16 11.57
C LEU A 46 -26.65 5.08 13.10
N LEU A 47 -25.59 4.43 13.60
CA LEU A 47 -25.25 4.40 15.01
C LEU A 47 -24.38 5.61 15.43
N PHE A 48 -24.28 6.64 14.59
CA PHE A 48 -23.64 7.93 14.87
C PHE A 48 -22.24 7.79 15.48
N GLY A 49 -21.43 6.85 14.97
CA GLY A 49 -20.06 6.61 15.39
C GLY A 49 -19.88 5.65 16.58
N LEU A 50 -20.96 5.28 17.29
CA LEU A 50 -20.87 4.35 18.43
C LEU A 50 -20.29 2.98 18.03
N ALA A 51 -20.57 2.54 16.80
CA ALA A 51 -20.09 1.28 16.27
C ALA A 51 -18.68 1.33 15.68
N ASP A 52 -18.04 2.50 15.56
CA ASP A 52 -16.79 2.63 14.82
C ASP A 52 -15.64 1.87 15.48
N THR A 53 -15.70 1.70 16.79
CA THR A 53 -14.73 0.92 17.56
C THR A 53 -15.04 -0.58 17.54
N TRP A 54 -16.19 -1.03 17.03
CA TRP A 54 -16.57 -2.44 17.09
C TRP A 54 -15.75 -3.28 16.11
N ALA A 55 -15.13 -4.34 16.63
CA ALA A 55 -14.37 -5.33 15.83
C ALA A 55 -15.34 -6.35 15.19
N ALA A 56 -16.17 -5.88 14.27
CA ALA A 56 -17.31 -6.63 13.73
C ALA A 56 -17.18 -6.98 12.23
N MET A 57 -16.16 -6.49 11.54
CA MET A 57 -16.01 -6.74 10.10
C MET A 57 -15.50 -8.16 9.83
N PRO A 58 -15.78 -8.74 8.65
CA PRO A 58 -15.28 -10.06 8.28
C PRO A 58 -13.76 -10.16 8.41
N ASP A 59 -13.28 -11.26 8.99
CA ASP A 59 -11.86 -11.59 9.04
C ASP A 59 -11.54 -12.60 7.93
N ASN A 60 -10.72 -12.17 6.97
CA ASN A 60 -10.35 -12.98 5.80
C ASN A 60 -8.99 -13.69 5.95
N LYS A 61 -8.49 -13.88 7.19
CA LYS A 61 -7.21 -14.56 7.49
C LYS A 61 -6.03 -13.95 6.70
N MET A 62 -5.88 -12.63 6.77
CA MET A 62 -4.95 -11.86 5.93
C MET A 62 -3.49 -12.32 6.04
N VAL A 63 -3.05 -12.77 7.22
CA VAL A 63 -1.64 -13.06 7.48
C VAL A 63 -1.11 -14.17 6.56
N GLY A 64 -1.84 -15.27 6.40
CA GLY A 64 -1.43 -16.37 5.50
C GLY A 64 -1.48 -16.02 4.01
N LYS A 65 -2.17 -14.93 3.66
CA LYS A 65 -2.24 -14.37 2.30
C LYS A 65 -1.19 -13.29 2.04
N ALA A 66 -0.59 -12.76 3.11
CA ALA A 66 0.43 -11.72 3.03
C ALA A 66 1.85 -12.27 3.05
N ILE A 67 2.06 -13.40 3.72
CA ILE A 67 3.38 -13.97 4.00
C ILE A 67 3.51 -15.32 3.29
N LYS A 68 4.52 -15.43 2.42
CA LYS A 68 4.80 -16.62 1.63
C LYS A 68 5.77 -17.56 2.33
N ASP A 69 6.80 -16.99 2.97
CA ASP A 69 7.82 -17.74 3.72
C ASP A 69 7.23 -18.29 5.03
N PRO A 70 7.22 -19.63 5.25
CA PRO A 70 6.64 -20.23 6.44
C PRO A 70 7.33 -19.85 7.76
N GLU A 71 8.65 -19.62 7.76
CA GLU A 71 9.38 -19.23 8.97
C GLU A 71 9.09 -17.77 9.34
N LYS A 72 9.07 -16.88 8.35
CA LYS A 72 8.66 -15.47 8.55
C LYS A 72 7.19 -15.38 8.97
N LEU A 73 6.34 -16.28 8.48
CA LEU A 73 4.94 -16.39 8.89
C LEU A 73 4.84 -16.73 10.39
N LYS A 74 5.64 -17.68 10.90
CA LYS A 74 5.68 -18.01 12.34
C LYS A 74 6.08 -16.80 13.19
N ILE A 75 7.08 -16.04 12.75
CA ILE A 75 7.55 -14.83 13.45
C ILE A 75 6.44 -13.76 13.51
N ILE A 76 5.78 -13.48 12.39
CA ILE A 76 4.70 -12.48 12.34
C ILE A 76 3.46 -12.96 13.12
N ALA A 77 3.16 -14.25 13.07
CA ALA A 77 2.04 -14.83 13.80
C ALA A 77 2.25 -14.73 15.33
N SER A 78 3.49 -14.92 15.80
CA SER A 78 3.83 -14.89 17.23
C SER A 78 4.08 -13.49 17.81
N ASN A 79 4.11 -12.45 16.98
CA ASN A 79 4.36 -11.08 17.44
C ASN A 79 3.24 -10.57 18.38
N PRO A 80 3.52 -10.33 19.68
CA PRO A 80 2.51 -9.89 20.66
C PRO A 80 2.01 -8.47 20.43
N ARG A 81 2.72 -7.67 19.62
CA ARG A 81 2.32 -6.30 19.26
C ARG A 81 1.41 -6.25 18.03
N ARG A 82 1.16 -7.39 17.37
CA ARG A 82 0.28 -7.46 16.21
C ARG A 82 -1.18 -7.50 16.66
N TYR A 83 -2.01 -6.64 16.07
CA TYR A 83 -3.45 -6.75 16.23
C TYR A 83 -3.97 -8.05 15.59
N THR A 84 -4.70 -8.85 16.36
CA THR A 84 -5.25 -10.15 15.94
C THR A 84 -6.78 -10.17 15.87
N GLY A 85 -7.44 -9.07 16.25
CA GLY A 85 -8.88 -8.97 16.19
C GLY A 85 -9.40 -8.76 14.77
N LYS A 86 -10.73 -8.87 14.64
CA LYS A 86 -11.44 -8.52 13.40
C LYS A 86 -11.25 -7.04 13.07
N PRO A 87 -11.23 -6.64 11.78
CA PRO A 87 -11.17 -5.23 11.43
C PRO A 87 -12.32 -4.45 12.08
N ARG A 88 -12.02 -3.24 12.53
CA ARG A 88 -13.03 -2.36 13.14
C ARG A 88 -13.88 -1.69 12.07
N VAL A 89 -15.15 -1.45 12.38
CA VAL A 89 -16.12 -0.82 11.47
C VAL A 89 -15.59 0.52 10.96
N GLY A 90 -15.15 1.40 11.86
CA GLY A 90 -14.66 2.73 11.49
C GLY A 90 -13.44 2.67 10.58
N THR A 91 -12.50 1.76 10.88
CA THR A 91 -11.32 1.54 10.04
C THR A 91 -11.69 1.10 8.62
N MET A 92 -12.62 0.14 8.47
CA MET A 92 -13.04 -0.30 7.14
C MET A 92 -13.81 0.78 6.37
N ARG A 93 -14.61 1.59 7.07
CA ARG A 93 -15.30 2.74 6.48
C ARG A 93 -14.30 3.76 5.93
N GLU A 94 -13.30 4.12 6.72
CA GLU A 94 -12.28 5.09 6.31
C GLU A 94 -11.37 4.56 5.21
N ILE A 95 -10.99 3.28 5.25
CA ILE A 95 -10.24 2.64 4.15
C ILE A 95 -11.06 2.72 2.85
N ALA A 96 -12.35 2.37 2.87
CA ALA A 96 -13.20 2.46 1.68
C ALA A 96 -13.30 3.89 1.14
N ARG A 97 -13.51 4.87 2.03
CA ARG A 97 -13.57 6.29 1.67
C ARG A 97 -12.27 6.80 1.07
N MET A 98 -11.13 6.47 1.68
CA MET A 98 -9.81 6.91 1.23
C MET A 98 -9.34 6.21 -0.04
N CYS A 99 -9.63 4.91 -0.20
CA CYS A 99 -9.37 4.20 -1.45
C CYS A 99 -10.12 4.84 -2.62
N GLN A 100 -11.40 5.22 -2.42
CA GLN A 100 -12.17 5.93 -3.45
C GLN A 100 -11.58 7.31 -3.73
N TYR A 101 -11.36 8.12 -2.69
CA TYR A 101 -10.76 9.45 -2.83
C TYR A 101 -9.43 9.42 -3.60
N ILE A 102 -8.53 8.50 -3.28
CA ILE A 102 -7.24 8.39 -3.96
C ILE A 102 -7.40 7.98 -5.42
N GLN A 103 -8.26 7.01 -5.73
CA GLN A 103 -8.51 6.58 -7.11
C GLN A 103 -9.05 7.72 -7.99
N ASP A 104 -9.93 8.55 -7.43
CA ASP A 104 -10.49 9.72 -8.12
C ASP A 104 -9.46 10.85 -8.33
N ASN A 105 -8.31 10.77 -7.65
CA ASN A 105 -7.29 11.82 -7.64
C ASN A 105 -5.92 11.34 -8.12
N PHE A 106 -5.79 10.16 -8.73
CA PHE A 106 -4.49 9.67 -9.21
C PHE A 106 -3.80 10.63 -10.18
N SER A 107 -4.55 11.33 -11.04
CA SER A 107 -4.01 12.34 -11.95
C SER A 107 -3.33 13.51 -11.24
N LYS A 108 -3.58 13.72 -9.95
CA LYS A 108 -2.87 14.75 -9.16
C LYS A 108 -1.47 14.33 -8.73
N VAL A 109 -1.09 13.06 -8.92
CA VAL A 109 0.24 12.57 -8.58
C VAL A 109 1.22 12.96 -9.69
N THR A 110 2.06 13.95 -9.39
CA THR A 110 3.09 14.48 -10.31
C THR A 110 4.51 14.17 -9.87
N ALA A 111 4.73 13.87 -8.58
CA ALA A 111 6.05 13.55 -8.06
C ALA A 111 6.60 12.24 -8.69
N PRO A 112 7.93 12.10 -8.83
CA PRO A 112 8.53 10.84 -9.22
C PRO A 112 8.09 9.70 -8.30
N PHE A 113 7.78 8.52 -8.85
CA PHE A 113 7.46 7.38 -8.00
C PHE A 113 7.85 6.01 -8.53
N LEU A 114 8.10 5.11 -7.59
CA LEU A 114 8.13 3.67 -7.80
C LEU A 114 6.92 3.04 -7.12
N THR A 115 6.18 2.19 -7.85
CA THR A 115 5.27 1.26 -7.20
C THR A 115 5.66 -0.17 -7.55
N VAL A 116 5.68 -1.01 -6.52
CA VAL A 116 6.02 -2.43 -6.65
C VAL A 116 4.93 -3.31 -6.05
N HIS A 117 4.68 -4.47 -6.65
CA HIS A 117 3.58 -5.34 -6.24
C HIS A 117 3.86 -6.81 -6.58
N GLY A 118 3.43 -7.74 -5.73
CA GLY A 118 3.44 -9.17 -6.03
C GLY A 118 2.17 -9.57 -6.80
N THR A 119 2.27 -10.42 -7.82
CA THR A 119 1.09 -10.81 -8.62
C THR A 119 0.14 -11.76 -7.87
N ALA A 120 0.64 -12.43 -6.83
CA ALA A 120 -0.14 -13.32 -5.97
C ALA A 120 -0.51 -12.68 -4.61
N ASP A 121 -0.55 -11.34 -4.55
CA ASP A 121 -0.98 -10.60 -3.37
C ASP A 121 -2.46 -10.92 -3.03
N GLY A 122 -2.68 -11.56 -1.89
CA GLY A 122 -4.01 -11.90 -1.39
C GLY A 122 -4.61 -10.90 -0.39
N VAL A 123 -3.99 -9.73 -0.21
CA VAL A 123 -4.36 -8.68 0.75
C VAL A 123 -4.67 -7.35 0.07
N ALA A 124 -3.82 -6.89 -0.85
CA ALA A 124 -4.06 -5.73 -1.70
C ALA A 124 -4.16 -6.17 -3.16
N CYS A 125 -5.05 -5.54 -3.94
CA CYS A 125 -5.19 -5.92 -5.33
C CYS A 125 -4.02 -5.36 -6.17
N PRO A 126 -3.31 -6.16 -6.97
CA PRO A 126 -2.27 -5.71 -7.91
C PRO A 126 -2.69 -4.55 -8.80
N THR A 127 -3.98 -4.50 -9.17
CA THR A 127 -4.59 -3.41 -9.93
C THR A 127 -4.43 -2.04 -9.27
N SER A 128 -4.21 -1.98 -7.94
CA SER A 128 -3.88 -0.73 -7.23
C SER A 128 -2.63 -0.06 -7.81
N SER A 129 -1.57 -0.84 -8.04
CA SER A 129 -0.30 -0.33 -8.57
C SER A 129 -0.38 -0.02 -10.06
N GLN A 130 -1.13 -0.84 -10.82
CA GLN A 130 -1.37 -0.62 -12.24
C GLN A 130 -2.15 0.69 -12.48
N LEU A 131 -3.27 0.89 -11.76
CA LEU A 131 -4.08 2.10 -11.92
C LEU A 131 -3.32 3.37 -11.52
N LEU A 132 -2.48 3.32 -10.47
CA LEU A 132 -1.62 4.45 -10.14
C LEU A 132 -0.68 4.77 -11.30
N PHE A 133 0.02 3.75 -11.82
CA PHE A 133 0.97 3.92 -12.92
C PHE A 133 0.29 4.47 -14.18
N GLU A 134 -0.89 3.95 -14.53
CA GLU A 134 -1.64 4.39 -15.70
C GLU A 134 -2.15 5.82 -15.56
N LYS A 135 -2.76 6.15 -14.42
CA LYS A 135 -3.54 7.40 -14.25
C LYS A 135 -2.76 8.58 -13.69
N ALA A 136 -1.61 8.35 -13.07
CA ALA A 136 -0.79 9.44 -12.54
C ALA A 136 -0.20 10.32 -13.63
N SER A 137 -0.15 11.62 -13.38
CA SER A 137 0.45 12.63 -14.28
C SER A 137 1.96 12.80 -14.10
N SER A 138 2.59 12.01 -13.22
CA SER A 138 4.04 11.98 -13.07
C SER A 138 4.74 11.57 -14.36
N GLU A 139 5.74 12.36 -14.75
CA GLU A 139 6.60 12.09 -15.90
C GLU A 139 7.66 11.03 -15.59
N ASP A 140 7.97 10.84 -14.30
CA ASP A 140 8.98 9.91 -13.82
C ASP A 140 8.35 8.83 -12.93
N LYS A 141 7.69 7.87 -13.56
CA LYS A 141 6.96 6.80 -12.89
C LYS A 141 7.46 5.42 -13.29
N SER A 142 7.53 4.51 -12.33
CA SER A 142 7.96 3.13 -12.54
C SER A 142 7.02 2.14 -11.84
N LEU A 143 6.72 1.04 -12.53
CA LEU A 143 5.93 -0.08 -12.02
C LEU A 143 6.76 -1.36 -12.10
N LYS A 144 6.88 -2.09 -10.99
CA LYS A 144 7.44 -3.45 -10.99
C LYS A 144 6.43 -4.46 -10.44
N MET A 145 6.12 -5.46 -11.25
CA MET A 145 5.28 -6.59 -10.89
C MET A 145 6.16 -7.81 -10.68
N TYR A 146 6.10 -8.41 -9.49
CA TYR A 146 6.88 -9.61 -9.18
C TYR A 146 6.01 -10.85 -9.22
N GLU A 147 6.30 -11.72 -10.18
CA GLU A 147 5.49 -12.90 -10.44
C GLU A 147 5.48 -13.88 -9.25
N GLY A 148 4.30 -14.31 -8.83
CA GLY A 148 4.08 -15.26 -7.74
C GLY A 148 4.43 -14.74 -6.34
N MET A 149 4.89 -13.49 -6.17
CA MET A 149 5.13 -12.91 -4.85
C MET A 149 3.82 -12.45 -4.19
N TYR A 150 3.77 -12.51 -2.86
CA TYR A 150 2.63 -12.13 -2.02
C TYR A 150 2.72 -10.65 -1.61
N HIS A 151 1.87 -10.22 -0.66
CA HIS A 151 1.77 -8.84 -0.19
C HIS A 151 3.05 -8.29 0.46
N SER A 152 3.65 -9.06 1.38
CA SER A 152 4.76 -8.58 2.21
C SER A 152 6.09 -8.80 1.51
N LEU A 153 6.33 -7.98 0.49
CA LEU A 153 7.45 -8.14 -0.44
C LEU A 153 8.83 -8.17 0.23
N ILE A 154 9.03 -7.39 1.29
CA ILE A 154 10.33 -7.28 1.99
C ILE A 154 10.40 -8.22 3.21
N GLN A 155 9.29 -8.40 3.94
CA GLN A 155 9.31 -9.12 5.23
C GLN A 155 8.66 -10.50 5.21
N GLY A 156 7.98 -10.87 4.13
CA GLY A 156 7.21 -12.12 4.05
C GLY A 156 7.54 -13.04 2.89
N GLU A 157 8.44 -12.62 2.01
CA GLU A 157 8.94 -13.42 0.89
C GLU A 157 10.26 -14.11 1.27
N PRO A 158 10.68 -15.18 0.57
CA PRO A 158 12.01 -15.75 0.73
C PRO A 158 13.11 -14.69 0.58
N ASP A 159 14.27 -14.89 1.21
CA ASP A 159 15.34 -13.88 1.26
C ASP A 159 15.82 -13.44 -0.13
N GLU A 160 15.93 -14.36 -1.09
CA GLU A 160 16.28 -14.05 -2.47
C GLU A 160 15.30 -13.02 -3.09
N ASN A 161 14.01 -13.28 -2.96
CA ASN A 161 12.95 -12.41 -3.44
C ASN A 161 12.96 -11.06 -2.72
N ALA A 162 13.07 -11.05 -1.39
CA ALA A 162 13.13 -9.82 -0.62
C ALA A 162 14.35 -8.96 -1.00
N ASN A 163 15.51 -9.59 -1.21
CA ASN A 163 16.74 -8.93 -1.64
C ASN A 163 16.60 -8.32 -3.04
N LEU A 164 15.91 -9.00 -3.96
CA LEU A 164 15.58 -8.45 -5.27
C LEU A 164 14.76 -7.15 -5.13
N VAL A 165 13.71 -7.18 -4.31
CA VAL A 165 12.83 -6.01 -4.10
C VAL A 165 13.61 -4.83 -3.51
N VAL A 166 14.45 -5.09 -2.50
CA VAL A 166 15.27 -4.05 -1.85
C VAL A 166 16.30 -3.51 -2.83
N LYS A 167 16.95 -4.36 -3.63
CA LYS A 167 17.89 -3.94 -4.68
C LYS A 167 17.21 -3.02 -5.69
N ASP A 168 15.99 -3.36 -6.10
CA ASP A 168 15.20 -2.57 -7.04
C ASP A 168 14.78 -1.21 -6.48
N MET A 169 14.32 -1.17 -5.23
CA MET A 169 14.02 0.10 -4.54
C MET A 169 15.26 0.97 -4.40
N ARG A 170 16.39 0.38 -4.01
CA ARG A 170 17.66 1.09 -3.89
C ARG A 170 18.12 1.64 -5.24
N GLY A 171 18.11 0.82 -6.29
CA GLY A 171 18.52 1.27 -7.63
C GLY A 171 17.68 2.45 -8.13
N TRP A 172 16.37 2.42 -7.85
CA TRP A 172 15.47 3.53 -8.18
C TRP A 172 15.81 4.83 -7.42
N ILE A 173 16.22 4.72 -6.15
CA ILE A 173 16.67 5.85 -5.34
C ILE A 173 18.01 6.37 -5.89
N ASP A 174 19.00 5.49 -6.07
CA ASP A 174 20.34 5.84 -6.52
C ASP A 174 20.31 6.59 -7.86
N GLU A 175 19.50 6.12 -8.83
CA GLU A 175 19.29 6.78 -10.13
C GLU A 175 18.74 8.21 -9.99
N ARG A 176 17.86 8.46 -9.01
CA ARG A 176 17.22 9.78 -8.81
C ARG A 176 18.07 10.72 -8.00
N VAL A 177 18.89 10.20 -7.09
CA VAL A 177 19.94 10.97 -6.45
C VAL A 177 20.94 11.45 -7.51
N GLU A 178 21.31 10.60 -8.47
CA GLU A 178 22.20 11.01 -9.57
C GLU A 178 21.53 12.02 -10.52
N ARG A 179 20.26 11.78 -10.88
CA ARG A 179 19.53 12.62 -11.85
C ARG A 179 19.10 13.99 -11.29
N TYR A 180 18.59 14.02 -10.07
CA TYR A 180 17.98 15.21 -9.46
C TYR A 180 18.77 15.78 -8.29
N GLY A 181 19.76 15.05 -7.77
CA GLY A 181 20.62 15.55 -6.71
C GLY A 181 21.41 16.77 -7.16
N SER A 182 21.62 17.70 -6.23
CA SER A 182 22.51 18.83 -6.45
C SER A 182 23.91 18.32 -6.75
N LYS A 183 24.43 18.60 -7.95
CA LYS A 183 25.83 18.38 -8.28
C LYS A 183 26.66 19.27 -7.36
N LYS A 184 27.56 18.68 -6.56
CA LYS A 184 28.58 19.47 -5.87
C LYS A 184 29.40 20.17 -6.95
N SER A 185 29.41 21.50 -6.92
CA SER A 185 30.47 22.27 -7.57
C SER A 185 31.75 21.97 -6.81
N ASP A 186 32.63 21.18 -7.42
CA ASP A 186 34.01 21.04 -6.97
C ASP A 186 34.72 22.36 -7.33
N ASP A 187 34.74 23.31 -6.39
CA ASP A 187 35.65 24.47 -6.37
C ASP A 187 36.96 24.10 -5.63
#